data_AF-X0YFC6-F1
#
_entry.id   AF-X0YFC6-F1
#
_cell.length_a   1.000
_cell.length_b   1.000
_cell.length_c   1.000
_cell.angle_alpha   90.00
_cell.angle_beta   90.00
_cell.angle_gamma   90.00
#
_symmetry.space_group_name_H-M   'P 1'
#
loop_
_entity.id
_entity.type
_entity.pdbx_description
1 polymer ?
#
loop_
_entity_poly.entity_id
_entity_poly.type
_entity_poly.pdbx_seq_one_letter_code
_entity_poly.pdbx_strand_id
1 'polypeptide(L)'
;MIGVFVSCEAIALVACVVGMFLVAGSAQAGPGYEGFGSRTLGGTGGKVFWVDPALSDAGPDAKDDHAGTKSDPCSLRKALSGGKRIVRFVSGGTITLRGDIEINDSFVTIDGASAPAPGITITHTHEEHGGLVLDARDKHVHDLIVSHIRFKGLWAEHPVHKV
;
A
#
# COMPACT_ATOMS: atom_id res chain seq x y z
N MET A 1 40.50 -35.71 -41.42
CA MET A 1 39.41 -34.72 -41.46
C MET A 1 38.19 -35.38 -40.83
N ILE A 2 37.90 -35.07 -39.57
CA ILE A 2 36.77 -35.63 -38.82
C ILE A 2 35.59 -34.68 -39.03
N GLY A 3 34.60 -35.11 -39.81
CA GLY A 3 33.40 -34.34 -40.08
C GLY A 3 32.44 -34.41 -38.91
N VAL A 4 32.25 -33.29 -38.21
CA VAL A 4 31.20 -33.14 -37.19
C VAL A 4 29.88 -32.94 -37.92
N PHE A 5 29.04 -33.98 -37.98
CA PHE A 5 27.64 -33.87 -38.40
C PHE A 5 26.85 -33.19 -37.27
N VAL A 6 26.72 -31.87 -37.34
CA VAL A 6 25.82 -31.11 -36.47
C VAL A 6 24.40 -31.27 -37.04
N SER A 7 23.62 -32.14 -36.42
CA SER A 7 22.20 -32.37 -36.75
C SER A 7 21.39 -31.09 -36.49
N CYS A 8 20.56 -30.72 -37.47
CA CYS A 8 19.70 -29.53 -37.46
C CYS A 8 18.79 -29.47 -36.20
N GLU A 9 18.44 -30.63 -35.62
CA GLU A 9 17.63 -30.72 -34.40
C GLU A 9 18.34 -30.18 -33.14
N ALA A 10 19.68 -30.25 -33.07
CA ALA A 10 20.44 -29.78 -31.92
C ALA A 10 20.52 -28.24 -31.85
N ILE A 11 20.45 -27.56 -33.01
CA ILE A 11 20.52 -26.10 -33.10
C ILE A 11 19.20 -25.46 -32.62
N ALA A 12 18.06 -26.09 -32.94
CA ALA A 12 16.74 -25.60 -32.53
C ALA A 12 16.54 -25.66 -31.00
N LEU A 13 17.06 -26.70 -30.35
CA LEU A 13 16.89 -26.89 -28.90
C LEU A 13 17.78 -25.93 -28.09
N VAL A 14 18.99 -25.64 -28.59
CA VAL A 14 19.91 -24.67 -27.97
C VAL A 14 19.39 -23.23 -28.10
N ALA A 15 18.80 -22.86 -29.24
CA ALA A 15 18.21 -21.54 -29.41
C ALA A 15 17.00 -21.29 -28.47
N CYS A 16 16.20 -22.32 -28.21
CA CYS A 16 15.03 -22.23 -27.32
C CYS A 16 15.45 -22.06 -25.85
N VAL A 17 16.50 -22.74 -25.40
CA VAL A 17 17.02 -22.63 -24.02
C VAL A 17 17.75 -21.31 -23.77
N VAL A 18 18.47 -20.77 -24.77
CA VAL A 18 19.16 -19.47 -24.65
C VAL A 18 18.17 -18.30 -24.71
N GLY A 19 17.07 -18.42 -25.46
CA GLY A 19 16.03 -17.40 -25.53
C GLY A 19 15.24 -17.21 -24.23
N MET A 20 15.17 -18.23 -23.38
CA MET A 20 14.40 -18.20 -22.13
C MET A 20 15.11 -17.44 -20.98
N PHE A 21 16.38 -17.07 -21.15
CA PHE A 21 17.21 -16.53 -20.06
C PHE A 21 17.31 -15.00 -19.99
N LEU A 22 16.73 -14.25 -20.94
CA LEU A 22 16.93 -12.79 -21.03
C LEU A 22 15.64 -11.96 -21.17
N VAL A 23 14.57 -12.32 -20.46
CA VAL A 23 13.51 -11.34 -20.14
C VAL A 23 13.77 -10.77 -18.77
N ALA A 24 14.83 -9.95 -18.66
CA ALA A 24 14.98 -9.02 -17.54
C ALA A 24 14.11 -7.80 -17.82
N GLY A 25 12.79 -8.00 -17.78
CA GLY A 25 11.84 -6.89 -17.76
C GLY A 25 12.07 -6.11 -16.47
N SER A 26 12.41 -4.84 -16.58
CA SER A 26 12.41 -3.91 -15.45
C SER A 26 11.04 -4.02 -14.78
N ALA A 27 10.99 -4.66 -13.61
CA ALA A 27 9.76 -4.84 -12.87
C ALA A 27 9.22 -3.45 -12.53
N GLN A 28 8.22 -3.00 -13.30
CA GLN A 28 7.49 -1.79 -12.99
C GLN A 28 6.89 -2.01 -11.61
N ALA A 29 7.24 -1.11 -10.71
CA ALA A 29 6.75 -1.07 -9.37
C ALA A 29 5.28 -0.60 -9.42
N GLY A 30 4.36 -1.53 -9.69
CA GLY A 30 2.91 -1.30 -9.72
C GLY A 30 2.30 -0.97 -11.09
N PRO A 31 0.96 -1.00 -11.20
CA PRO A 31 0.25 -0.82 -12.46
C PRO A 31 0.31 0.65 -12.91
N GLY A 32 1.21 0.96 -13.86
CA GLY A 32 1.13 2.18 -14.67
C GLY A 32 1.25 3.51 -13.92
N TYR A 33 1.93 3.58 -12.78
CA TYR A 33 2.18 4.86 -12.10
C TYR A 33 3.17 5.71 -12.90
N GLU A 34 2.86 7.00 -13.05
CA GLU A 34 3.66 7.94 -13.84
C GLU A 34 4.41 8.95 -12.95
N GLY A 35 5.32 9.72 -13.55
CA GLY A 35 6.06 10.78 -12.86
C GLY A 35 7.15 10.30 -11.89
N PHE A 36 7.50 11.15 -10.92
CA PHE A 36 8.57 10.89 -9.94
C PHE A 36 8.28 9.71 -9.00
N GLY A 37 7.01 9.36 -8.80
CA GLY A 37 6.57 8.20 -8.02
C GLY A 37 6.42 6.91 -8.82
N SER A 38 6.76 6.89 -10.10
CA SER A 38 6.52 5.74 -10.99
C SER A 38 7.21 4.45 -10.53
N ARG A 39 8.36 4.58 -9.86
CA ARG A 39 9.17 3.44 -9.36
C ARG A 39 8.80 3.00 -7.94
N THR A 40 7.76 3.56 -7.35
CA THR A 40 7.35 3.25 -5.98
C THR A 40 6.82 1.83 -5.85
N LEU A 41 7.48 1.01 -5.03
CA LEU A 41 7.12 -0.41 -4.85
C LEU A 41 5.88 -0.59 -3.98
N GLY A 42 5.60 0.37 -3.10
CA GLY A 42 4.56 0.24 -2.09
C GLY A 42 4.74 -1.02 -1.25
N GLY A 43 3.62 -1.63 -0.88
CA GLY A 43 3.52 -2.87 -0.12
C GLY A 43 3.77 -4.17 -0.88
N THR A 44 4.21 -4.13 -2.14
CA THR A 44 4.30 -5.31 -3.01
C THR A 44 5.13 -6.43 -2.38
N GLY A 45 4.53 -7.60 -2.10
CA GLY A 45 5.19 -8.71 -1.42
C GLY A 45 5.21 -8.61 0.12
N GLY A 46 4.51 -7.64 0.69
CA GLY A 46 4.25 -7.51 2.12
C GLY A 46 3.02 -8.31 2.59
N LYS A 47 2.71 -8.18 3.88
CA LYS A 47 1.50 -8.79 4.47
C LYS A 47 0.24 -8.04 4.03
N VAL A 48 -0.85 -8.76 3.79
CA VAL A 48 -2.14 -8.15 3.47
C VAL A 48 -2.96 -8.00 4.75
N PHE A 49 -3.41 -6.78 5.03
CA PHE A 49 -4.29 -6.44 6.14
C PHE A 49 -5.66 -6.03 5.60
N TRP A 50 -6.71 -6.53 6.25
CA TRP A 50 -8.09 -6.23 5.91
C TRP A 50 -8.68 -5.30 6.96
N VAL A 51 -9.26 -4.20 6.48
CA VAL A 51 -9.85 -3.14 7.29
C VAL A 51 -11.35 -3.11 7.10
N ASP A 52 -12.09 -2.94 8.18
CA ASP A 52 -13.52 -2.64 8.14
C ASP A 52 -13.74 -1.18 8.54
N PRO A 53 -14.30 -0.33 7.66
CA PRO A 53 -14.62 1.04 8.00
C PRO A 53 -15.62 1.19 9.16
N ALA A 54 -16.41 0.17 9.48
CA ALA A 54 -17.32 0.19 10.63
C ALA A 54 -16.59 0.10 11.99
N LEU A 55 -15.36 -0.44 12.00
CA LEU A 55 -14.53 -0.45 13.20
C LEU A 55 -13.99 0.98 13.41
N SER A 56 -14.59 1.68 14.37
CA SER A 56 -14.16 3.03 14.74
C SER A 56 -12.68 3.03 15.10
N ASP A 57 -11.94 4.02 14.59
CA ASP A 57 -10.59 4.31 15.05
C ASP A 57 -10.70 4.68 16.53
N ALA A 58 -10.26 3.79 17.42
CA ALA A 58 -10.50 3.96 18.85
C ALA A 58 -9.58 5.02 19.50
N GLY A 59 -8.84 5.80 18.69
CA GLY A 59 -7.89 6.81 19.12
C GLY A 59 -6.45 6.26 19.11
N PRO A 60 -5.45 7.13 19.27
CA PRO A 60 -4.03 6.76 19.22
C PRO A 60 -3.60 5.81 20.35
N ASP A 61 -4.32 5.78 21.46
CA ASP A 61 -4.05 4.97 22.65
C ASP A 61 -4.79 3.62 22.67
N ALA A 62 -5.74 3.41 21.76
CA ALA A 62 -6.53 2.19 21.75
C ALA A 62 -5.79 0.99 21.16
N LYS A 63 -5.89 -0.14 21.86
CA LYS A 63 -5.41 -1.43 21.37
C LYS A 63 -6.51 -2.11 20.57
N ASP A 64 -6.28 -2.19 19.27
CA ASP A 64 -7.00 -3.08 18.39
C ASP A 64 -6.35 -4.48 18.43
N ASP A 65 -7.09 -5.45 18.97
CA ASP A 65 -6.72 -6.86 19.12
C ASP A 65 -7.13 -7.73 17.92
N HIS A 66 -7.75 -7.15 16.89
CA HIS A 66 -8.12 -7.86 15.68
C HIS A 66 -6.86 -8.32 14.90
N ALA A 67 -6.95 -9.52 14.32
CA ALA A 67 -5.86 -10.12 13.57
C ALA A 67 -5.58 -9.41 12.23
N GLY A 68 -6.54 -8.64 11.71
CA GLY A 68 -6.44 -7.95 10.42
C GLY A 68 -6.56 -8.89 9.23
N THR A 69 -7.29 -9.99 9.39
CA THR A 69 -7.57 -10.96 8.33
C THR A 69 -8.95 -10.68 7.71
N LYS A 70 -9.27 -11.30 6.57
CA LYS A 70 -10.57 -11.08 5.92
C LYS A 70 -11.76 -11.51 6.79
N SER A 71 -11.57 -12.52 7.64
CA SER A 71 -12.58 -13.01 8.59
C SER A 71 -12.60 -12.25 9.92
N ASP A 72 -11.53 -11.51 10.23
CA ASP A 72 -11.36 -10.74 11.46
C ASP A 72 -10.65 -9.43 11.11
N PRO A 73 -11.38 -8.47 10.50
CA PRO A 73 -10.81 -7.22 10.00
C PRO A 73 -10.47 -6.29 11.16
N CYS A 74 -9.48 -5.42 10.96
CA CYS A 74 -9.03 -4.46 11.96
C CYS A 74 -9.35 -3.01 11.57
N SER A 75 -9.05 -2.07 12.46
CA SER A 75 -9.08 -0.63 12.20
C SER A 75 -7.97 -0.19 11.25
N LEU A 76 -8.15 0.96 10.61
CA LEU A 76 -7.14 1.55 9.73
C LEU A 76 -5.83 1.84 10.47
N ARG A 77 -5.90 2.31 11.72
CA ARG A 77 -4.73 2.60 12.56
C ARG A 77 -3.89 1.35 12.80
N LYS A 78 -4.55 0.24 13.15
CA LYS A 78 -3.87 -1.06 13.33
C LYS A 78 -3.27 -1.55 12.03
N ALA A 79 -4.03 -1.49 10.94
CA ALA A 79 -3.57 -1.91 9.63
C ALA A 79 -2.35 -1.11 9.16
N LEU A 80 -2.15 0.14 9.62
CA LEU A 80 -0.99 0.96 9.26
C LEU A 80 0.19 0.87 10.24
N SER A 81 0.04 0.14 11.36
CA SER A 81 1.09 -0.01 12.37
C SER A 81 2.09 -1.14 12.06
N GLY A 82 3.35 -0.80 11.72
CA GLY A 82 4.51 -1.71 11.59
C GLY A 82 5.15 -1.77 10.19
N GLY A 83 5.89 -2.84 9.84
CA GLY A 83 6.59 -2.93 8.53
C GLY A 83 5.75 -3.15 7.24
N LYS A 84 6.44 -3.54 6.15
CA LYS A 84 5.91 -3.67 4.78
C LYS A 84 4.56 -4.40 4.63
N ARG A 85 3.57 -3.77 3.99
CA ARG A 85 2.19 -4.29 3.92
C ARG A 85 1.30 -3.71 2.83
N ILE A 86 0.17 -4.38 2.57
CA ILE A 86 -0.93 -3.93 1.72
C ILE A 86 -2.20 -3.87 2.55
N VAL A 87 -2.84 -2.71 2.62
CA VAL A 87 -4.12 -2.47 3.30
C VAL A 87 -5.24 -2.54 2.27
N ARG A 88 -6.21 -3.41 2.54
CA ARG A 88 -7.43 -3.61 1.75
C ARG A 88 -8.66 -3.50 2.65
N PHE A 89 -9.82 -3.33 2.05
CA PHE A 89 -11.06 -3.11 2.76
C PHE A 89 -12.04 -4.25 2.52
N VAL A 90 -12.70 -4.71 3.58
CA VAL A 90 -13.75 -5.75 3.46
C VAL A 90 -15.08 -5.17 3.01
N SER A 91 -15.37 -3.93 3.38
CA SER A 91 -16.62 -3.22 3.10
C SER A 91 -16.33 -1.76 2.72
N GLY A 92 -17.30 -1.11 2.08
CA GLY A 92 -17.24 0.33 1.79
C GLY A 92 -17.89 1.13 2.92
N GLY A 93 -17.45 2.37 3.13
CA GLY A 93 -17.97 3.19 4.21
C GLY A 93 -17.14 4.43 4.52
N THR A 94 -17.47 5.05 5.66
CA THR A 94 -16.76 6.23 6.17
C THR A 94 -15.99 5.85 7.42
N ILE A 95 -14.68 6.10 7.42
CA ILE A 95 -13.79 5.96 8.57
C ILE A 95 -13.64 7.34 9.20
N THR A 96 -14.15 7.50 10.42
CA THR A 96 -13.98 8.71 11.21
C THR A 96 -12.73 8.56 12.08
N LEU A 97 -11.72 9.35 11.79
CA LEU A 97 -10.49 9.43 12.57
C LEU A 97 -10.74 10.20 13.86
N ARG A 98 -10.18 9.69 14.96
CA ARG A 98 -10.20 10.35 16.28
C ARG A 98 -8.87 11.00 16.66
N GLY A 99 -7.87 10.89 15.78
CA GLY A 99 -6.52 11.37 15.98
C GLY A 99 -5.67 11.10 14.75
N ASP A 100 -4.50 11.72 14.66
CA ASP A 100 -3.57 11.49 13.55
C ASP A 100 -3.14 10.03 13.50
N ILE A 101 -3.15 9.46 12.28
CA ILE A 101 -2.54 8.18 11.97
C ILE A 101 -1.22 8.46 11.28
N GLU A 102 -0.14 8.27 12.04
CA GLU A 102 1.21 8.42 11.54
C GLU A 102 1.70 7.12 10.89
N ILE A 103 1.95 7.19 9.59
CA ILE A 103 2.63 6.11 8.87
C ILE A 103 4.13 6.29 9.11
N ASN A 104 4.68 5.39 9.92
CA ASN A 104 6.06 5.40 10.41
C ASN A 104 6.98 4.44 9.65
N ASP A 105 6.42 3.64 8.74
CA ASP A 105 7.12 2.55 8.07
C ASP A 105 7.00 2.67 6.55
N SER A 106 8.09 2.39 5.84
CA SER A 106 8.15 2.37 4.38
C SER A 106 7.47 1.14 3.78
N PHE A 107 7.22 1.18 2.46
CA PHE A 107 6.64 0.07 1.69
C PHE A 107 5.22 -0.28 2.12
N VAL A 108 4.33 0.70 2.07
CA VAL A 108 2.90 0.53 2.40
C VAL A 108 2.05 0.85 1.18
N THR A 109 1.07 0.01 0.90
CA THR A 109 0.03 0.28 -0.10
C THR A 109 -1.32 0.33 0.58
N ILE A 110 -2.08 1.40 0.39
CA ILE A 110 -3.49 1.49 0.75
C ILE A 110 -4.30 1.43 -0.55
N ASP A 111 -5.02 0.32 -0.70
CA ASP A 111 -5.77 -0.04 -1.89
C ASP A 111 -7.28 0.15 -1.66
N GLY A 112 -7.76 1.38 -1.86
CA GLY A 112 -9.17 1.73 -1.74
C GLY A 112 -10.06 1.08 -2.80
N ALA A 113 -9.50 0.55 -3.90
CA ALA A 113 -10.28 -0.11 -4.95
C ALA A 113 -10.85 -1.45 -4.50
N SER A 114 -10.29 -2.03 -3.44
CA SER A 114 -10.80 -3.25 -2.81
C SER A 114 -12.14 -3.06 -2.11
N ALA A 115 -12.54 -1.83 -1.78
CA ALA A 115 -13.79 -1.55 -1.10
C ALA A 115 -14.98 -1.58 -2.07
N PRO A 116 -16.06 -2.34 -1.76
CA PRO A 116 -17.32 -2.26 -2.49
C PRO A 116 -17.93 -0.85 -2.45
N ALA A 117 -18.91 -0.59 -3.34
CA ALA A 117 -19.69 0.65 -3.30
C ALA A 117 -20.24 0.91 -1.88
N PRO A 118 -20.10 2.13 -1.32
CA PRO A 118 -19.77 3.40 -1.98
C PRO A 118 -18.27 3.75 -2.09
N GLY A 119 -17.36 2.83 -1.76
CA GLY A 119 -15.92 3.07 -1.60
C GLY A 119 -15.55 3.52 -0.19
N ILE A 120 -14.31 3.96 0.02
CA ILE A 120 -13.82 4.42 1.33
C ILE A 120 -13.71 5.93 1.37
N THR A 121 -14.31 6.52 2.42
CA THR A 121 -14.12 7.91 2.78
C THR A 121 -13.44 8.01 4.14
N ILE A 122 -12.34 8.76 4.21
CA ILE A 122 -11.68 9.14 5.46
C ILE A 122 -12.19 10.54 5.83
N THR A 123 -12.61 10.69 7.08
CA THR A 123 -13.09 11.95 7.64
C THR A 123 -12.63 12.10 9.08
N HIS A 124 -12.80 13.29 9.65
CA HIS A 124 -12.52 13.61 11.05
C HIS A 124 -13.63 14.50 11.59
N THR A 125 -13.73 14.62 12.91
CA THR A 125 -14.73 15.49 13.54
C THR A 125 -14.15 16.87 13.81
N HIS A 126 -15.00 17.84 14.16
CA HIS A 126 -14.53 19.18 14.54
C HIS A 126 -13.82 19.20 15.91
N GLU A 127 -14.11 18.23 16.77
CA GLU A 127 -13.55 18.13 18.12
C GLU A 127 -12.25 17.31 18.13
N GLU A 128 -12.16 16.30 17.26
CA GLU A 128 -11.01 15.44 17.11
C GLU A 128 -10.39 15.65 15.72
N HIS A 129 -9.25 16.36 15.70
CA HIS A 129 -8.41 16.46 14.52
C HIS A 129 -7.80 15.08 14.24
N GLY A 130 -7.82 14.64 12.99
CA GLY A 130 -7.16 13.38 12.63
C GLY A 130 -6.84 13.34 11.16
N GLY A 131 -5.57 13.11 10.84
CA GLY A 131 -5.05 12.98 9.49
C GLY A 131 -4.19 11.78 9.22
N LEU A 132 -4.06 11.48 7.94
CA LEU A 132 -3.09 10.50 7.47
C LEU A 132 -1.76 11.23 7.29
N VAL A 133 -0.91 11.14 8.30
CA VAL A 133 0.37 11.85 8.33
C VAL A 133 1.46 10.90 7.86
N LEU A 134 2.21 11.33 6.84
CA LEU A 134 3.41 10.64 6.39
C LEU A 134 4.58 11.26 7.12
N ASP A 135 5.10 10.57 8.14
CA ASP A 135 6.22 11.11 8.90
C ASP A 135 7.55 10.87 8.16
N ALA A 136 7.90 11.84 7.33
CA ALA A 136 9.18 11.87 6.63
C ALA A 136 10.30 12.54 7.44
N ARG A 137 10.03 13.06 8.65
CA ARG A 137 10.98 13.90 9.40
C ARG A 137 12.03 13.07 10.13
N ASP A 138 11.60 12.05 10.86
CA ASP A 138 12.51 11.31 11.75
C ASP A 138 12.86 9.91 11.24
N LYS A 139 11.96 9.25 10.49
CA LYS A 139 12.13 7.85 10.06
C LYS A 139 12.40 7.65 8.57
N HIS A 140 12.47 8.74 7.79
CA HIS A 140 12.64 8.68 6.33
C HIS A 140 11.66 7.71 5.65
N VAL A 141 10.36 7.88 5.89
CA VAL A 141 9.34 7.01 5.29
C VAL A 141 9.28 7.24 3.78
N HIS A 142 9.33 6.15 3.01
CA HIS A 142 9.31 6.15 1.55
C HIS A 142 8.49 4.98 1.00
N ASP A 143 8.31 4.95 -0.32
CA ASP A 143 7.58 3.90 -1.04
C ASP A 143 6.15 3.67 -0.53
N LEU A 144 5.34 4.73 -0.60
CA LEU A 144 3.95 4.71 -0.19
C LEU A 144 3.03 4.85 -1.39
N ILE A 145 2.01 3.98 -1.46
CA ILE A 145 0.96 4.07 -2.46
C ILE A 145 -0.36 4.29 -1.73
N VAL A 146 -1.04 5.39 -2.01
CA VAL A 146 -2.40 5.65 -1.52
C VAL A 146 -3.28 5.86 -2.74
N SER A 147 -4.29 5.02 -2.92
CA SER A 147 -5.13 5.06 -4.12
C SER A 147 -6.59 4.79 -3.80
N HIS A 148 -7.50 5.40 -4.58
CA HIS A 148 -8.95 5.15 -4.53
C HIS A 148 -9.60 5.43 -3.17
N ILE A 149 -9.08 6.42 -2.43
CA ILE A 149 -9.64 6.86 -1.15
C ILE A 149 -10.13 8.30 -1.30
N ARG A 150 -11.26 8.60 -0.65
CA ARG A 150 -11.79 9.96 -0.55
C ARG A 150 -11.43 10.56 0.80
N PHE A 151 -10.92 11.79 0.81
CA PHE A 151 -10.79 12.58 2.04
C PHE A 151 -11.93 13.60 2.10
N LYS A 152 -12.61 13.71 3.24
CA LYS A 152 -13.72 14.65 3.46
C LYS A 152 -13.55 15.35 4.81
N GLY A 153 -13.59 16.68 4.81
CA GLY A 153 -13.49 17.50 6.02
C GLY A 153 -12.73 18.79 5.78
N LEU A 154 -12.77 19.71 6.75
CA LEU A 154 -11.90 20.89 6.78
C LEU A 154 -10.58 20.48 7.44
N TRP A 155 -9.57 20.31 6.61
CA TRP A 155 -8.21 20.01 7.02
C TRP A 155 -7.49 21.33 7.29
N ALA A 156 -7.83 21.96 8.41
CA ALA A 156 -7.16 23.18 8.82
C ALA A 156 -5.70 22.86 9.12
N GLU A 157 -4.80 23.70 8.62
CA GLU A 157 -3.38 23.64 8.97
C GLU A 157 -3.27 23.73 10.49
N HIS A 158 -2.59 22.78 11.14
CA HIS A 158 -2.07 23.03 12.47
C HIS A 158 -1.31 24.37 12.40
N PRO A 159 -1.52 25.32 13.32
CA PRO A 159 -0.72 26.54 13.34
C PRO A 159 0.74 26.12 13.51
N VAL A 160 1.45 26.02 12.39
CA VAL A 160 2.91 25.94 12.36
C VAL A 160 3.34 27.16 13.15
N HIS A 161 4.03 26.95 14.28
CA HIS A 161 4.50 28.02 15.13
C HIS A 161 5.03 29.15 14.24
N LYS A 162 4.31 30.28 14.23
CA LYS A 162 4.80 31.50 13.60
C LYS A 162 6.01 31.90 14.43
N VAL A 163 7.19 31.65 13.87
CA VAL A 163 8.47 32.15 14.37
C VAL A 163 8.44 33.67 14.33
#